data_AF-A0A4R8SGW3-F1
#
_entry.id   AF-A0A4R8SGW3-F1
#
_cell.length_a   1.000
_cell.length_b   1.000
_cell.length_c   1.000
_cell.angle_alpha   90.00
_cell.angle_beta   90.00
_cell.angle_gamma   90.00
#
_symmetry.space_group_name_H-M   'P 1'
#
loop_
_entity.id
_entity.type
_entity.pdbx_description
1 polymer ?
#
loop_
_entity_poly.entity_id
_entity_poly.type
_entity_poly.pdbx_seq_one_letter_code
_entity_poly.pdbx_strand_id
1 'polypeptide(L)'
;MIGLAEARRRAEAHIATFHLDDVIIIDDAIVDTDDAWFFPYNSRAFALHGDISAALAGNVPVRVPKDGGVLSVGLPESSVELIPDRWSTRFELAVERLGQSARVQRKYLQRLRVGVDELALEFDDLFLPDRLSLTNDQEETARQIDRLLGEMNDAPDTGQWSLTGLSDPRWAVVRSIAQSLLLSLRAG
;
A
#
# COMPACT_ATOMS: atom_id res chain seq x y z
N MET A 1 19.41 28.10 -8.83
CA MET A 1 18.63 26.93 -8.41
C MET A 1 17.20 27.37 -8.19
N ILE A 2 16.22 26.72 -8.79
CA ILE A 2 14.80 27.05 -8.57
C ILE A 2 14.31 26.47 -7.25
N GLY A 3 13.46 27.22 -6.53
CA GLY A 3 12.83 26.76 -5.29
C GLY A 3 11.58 25.92 -5.54
N LEU A 4 11.10 25.23 -4.49
CA LEU A 4 9.93 24.33 -4.53
C LEU A 4 8.69 24.98 -5.14
N ALA A 5 8.37 26.23 -4.77
CA ALA A 5 7.19 26.93 -5.30
C ALA A 5 7.27 27.10 -6.83
N GLU A 6 8.44 27.44 -7.35
CA GLU A 6 8.64 27.54 -8.79
C GLU A 6 8.62 26.18 -9.47
N ALA A 7 9.27 25.18 -8.86
CA ALA A 7 9.28 23.82 -9.38
C ALA A 7 7.85 23.24 -9.46
N ARG A 8 7.02 23.48 -8.44
CA ARG A 8 5.60 23.09 -8.39
C ARG A 8 4.81 23.74 -9.53
N ARG A 9 4.94 25.06 -9.74
CA ARG A 9 4.26 25.75 -10.86
C ARG A 9 4.62 25.15 -12.21
N ARG A 10 5.89 24.82 -12.42
CA ARG A 10 6.36 24.20 -13.66
C ARG A 10 5.80 22.78 -13.81
N ALA A 11 5.74 22.00 -12.73
CA ALA A 11 5.16 20.67 -12.74
C ALA A 11 3.65 20.70 -13.08
N GLU A 12 2.89 21.59 -12.44
CA GLU A 12 1.46 21.79 -12.71
C GLU A 12 1.21 22.17 -14.18
N ALA A 13 2.00 23.09 -14.71
CA ALA A 13 1.92 23.47 -16.12
C ALA A 13 2.24 22.30 -17.06
N HIS A 14 3.18 21.42 -16.70
CA HIS A 14 3.50 20.23 -17.48
C HIS A 14 2.41 19.17 -17.42
N ILE A 15 1.85 18.90 -16.23
CA ILE A 15 0.73 17.96 -16.05
C ILE A 15 -0.48 18.40 -16.86
N ALA A 16 -0.76 19.70 -16.93
CA ALA A 16 -1.85 20.24 -17.74
C ALA A 16 -1.72 19.90 -19.23
N THR A 17 -0.49 19.63 -19.73
CA THR A 17 -0.27 19.21 -21.13
C THR A 17 -0.66 17.76 -21.40
N PHE A 18 -0.86 16.94 -20.36
CA PHE A 18 -1.30 15.55 -20.51
C PHE A 18 -2.79 15.42 -20.80
N HIS A 19 -3.55 16.53 -20.77
CA HIS A 19 -5.00 16.56 -20.99
C HIS A 19 -5.76 15.58 -20.09
N LEU A 20 -5.32 15.45 -18.84
CA LEU A 20 -5.94 14.63 -17.81
C LEU A 20 -6.97 15.46 -17.02
N ASP A 21 -8.13 14.86 -16.74
CA ASP A 21 -9.19 15.52 -15.98
C ASP A 21 -8.88 15.51 -14.47
N ASP A 22 -9.07 16.66 -13.82
CA ASP A 22 -9.04 16.89 -12.37
C ASP A 22 -7.92 16.13 -11.62
N VAL A 23 -6.68 16.48 -11.96
CA VAL A 23 -5.46 15.92 -11.36
C VAL A 23 -4.92 16.81 -10.25
N ILE A 24 -4.40 16.20 -9.20
CA ILE A 24 -3.68 16.89 -8.13
C ILE A 24 -2.29 16.28 -7.93
N ILE A 25 -1.34 17.13 -7.54
CA ILE A 25 -0.04 16.69 -7.03
C ILE A 25 -0.23 16.12 -5.62
N ILE A 26 0.42 15.00 -5.33
CA ILE A 26 0.41 14.35 -4.02
C ILE A 26 1.53 14.97 -3.18
N ASP A 27 1.18 16.00 -2.39
CA ASP A 27 2.13 16.80 -1.59
C ASP A 27 3.06 15.96 -0.72
N ASP A 28 2.50 15.00 0.01
CA ASP A 28 3.24 14.14 0.94
C ASP A 28 4.22 13.17 0.24
N ALA A 29 4.17 13.09 -1.10
CA ALA A 29 5.01 12.22 -1.90
C ALA A 29 6.03 13.01 -2.76
N ILE A 30 6.13 14.33 -2.61
CA ILE A 30 7.13 15.13 -3.33
C ILE A 30 8.52 14.73 -2.84
N VAL A 31 9.40 14.38 -3.78
CA VAL A 31 10.79 14.04 -3.47
C VAL A 31 11.71 15.19 -3.88
N ASP A 32 12.57 15.58 -2.95
CA ASP A 32 13.63 16.56 -3.15
C ASP A 32 14.97 15.83 -3.29
N THR A 33 15.64 15.95 -4.43
CA THR A 33 17.00 15.44 -4.65
C THR A 33 17.98 16.60 -4.88
N ASP A 34 19.27 16.32 -4.91
CA ASP A 34 20.28 17.35 -5.15
C ASP A 34 20.09 18.07 -6.49
N ASP A 35 19.59 17.36 -7.50
CA ASP A 35 19.50 17.80 -8.89
C ASP A 35 18.08 18.17 -9.35
N ALA A 36 17.03 17.68 -8.69
CA ALA A 36 15.65 17.85 -9.15
C ALA A 36 14.61 17.77 -8.03
N TRP A 37 13.40 18.20 -8.37
CA TRP A 37 12.17 17.94 -7.61
C TRP A 37 11.32 16.93 -8.39
N PHE A 38 10.70 15.98 -7.70
CA PHE A 38 9.80 15.01 -8.30
C PHE A 38 8.40 15.20 -7.73
N PHE A 39 7.42 15.35 -8.63
CA PHE A 39 6.03 15.61 -8.28
C PHE A 39 5.14 14.45 -8.74
N PRO A 40 4.85 13.48 -7.85
CA PRO A 40 3.81 12.50 -8.09
C PRO A 40 2.45 13.18 -8.16
N TYR A 41 1.56 12.64 -8.99
CA TYR A 41 0.21 13.16 -9.16
C TYR A 41 -0.78 12.01 -9.30
N ASN A 42 -2.05 12.28 -9.07
CA ASN A 42 -3.14 11.35 -9.37
C ASN A 42 -4.45 12.13 -9.58
N SER A 43 -5.53 11.45 -9.97
CA SER A 43 -6.84 12.09 -9.97
C SER A 43 -7.23 12.53 -8.56
N ARG A 44 -7.93 13.65 -8.46
CA ARG A 44 -8.48 14.16 -7.20
C ARG A 44 -9.41 13.14 -6.55
N ALA A 45 -10.27 12.50 -7.35
CA ALA A 45 -11.23 11.50 -6.88
C ALA A 45 -10.54 10.33 -6.18
N PHE A 46 -9.47 9.79 -6.77
CA PHE A 46 -8.68 8.75 -6.14
C PHE A 46 -7.94 9.27 -4.89
N ALA A 47 -7.23 10.39 -5.03
CA ALA A 47 -6.35 10.89 -3.98
C ALA A 47 -7.10 11.36 -2.71
N LEU A 48 -8.28 11.97 -2.85
CA LEU A 48 -9.04 12.51 -1.71
C LEU A 48 -10.15 11.60 -1.21
N HIS A 49 -10.72 10.76 -2.09
CA HIS A 49 -11.91 9.97 -1.78
C HIS A 49 -11.70 8.46 -1.92
N GLY A 50 -10.52 8.02 -2.38
CA GLY A 50 -10.21 6.60 -2.54
C GLY A 50 -10.96 5.93 -3.68
N ASP A 51 -11.47 6.68 -4.66
CA ASP A 51 -12.15 6.11 -5.82
C ASP A 51 -11.15 5.40 -6.73
N ILE A 52 -11.08 4.08 -6.58
CA ILE A 52 -10.14 3.21 -7.30
C ILE A 52 -10.35 3.30 -8.82
N SER A 53 -11.60 3.49 -9.28
CA SER A 53 -11.91 3.55 -10.72
C SER A 53 -11.33 4.79 -11.40
N ALA A 54 -11.04 5.83 -10.61
CA ALA A 54 -10.43 7.07 -11.08
C ALA A 54 -8.90 7.08 -10.94
N ALA A 55 -8.27 6.00 -10.46
CA ALA A 55 -6.83 5.96 -10.26
C ALA A 55 -6.08 6.05 -11.61
N LEU A 56 -5.12 6.97 -11.69
CA LEU A 56 -4.18 7.02 -12.81
C LEU A 56 -3.10 5.97 -12.57
N ALA A 57 -3.31 4.76 -13.11
CA ALA A 57 -2.34 3.69 -13.01
C ALA A 57 -1.19 3.90 -14.01
N GLY A 58 0.05 3.64 -13.58
CA GLY A 58 1.24 3.67 -14.44
C GLY A 58 1.76 5.07 -14.78
N ASN A 59 1.19 6.12 -14.20
CA ASN A 59 1.77 7.45 -14.32
C ASN A 59 3.05 7.57 -13.48
N VAL A 60 4.02 8.28 -14.02
CA VAL A 60 5.31 8.53 -13.37
C VAL A 60 5.40 9.99 -12.91
N PRO A 61 6.13 10.30 -11.82
CA PRO A 61 6.28 11.66 -11.34
C PRO A 61 6.85 12.59 -12.41
N VAL A 62 6.48 13.86 -12.35
CA VAL A 62 7.14 14.90 -13.13
C VAL A 62 8.44 15.28 -12.45
N ARG A 63 9.56 15.11 -13.14
CA ARG A 63 10.89 15.56 -12.74
C ARG A 63 11.11 17.00 -13.21
N VAL A 64 11.40 17.88 -12.26
CA VAL A 64 11.70 19.29 -12.51
C VAL A 64 13.15 19.59 -12.10
N PRO A 65 14.07 19.78 -13.08
CA PRO A 65 15.47 20.10 -12.78
C PRO A 65 15.62 21.39 -11.98
N LYS A 66 16.43 21.35 -10.92
CA LYS A 66 16.71 22.50 -10.05
C LYS A 66 17.55 23.58 -10.74
N ASP A 67 18.26 23.24 -11.81
CA ASP A 67 19.00 24.18 -12.66
C ASP A 67 18.10 24.99 -13.62
N GLY A 68 16.79 24.67 -13.70
CA GLY A 68 15.86 25.30 -14.62
C GLY A 68 15.73 24.59 -15.98
N GLY A 69 16.41 23.45 -16.17
CA GLY A 69 16.39 22.65 -17.39
C GLY A 69 15.02 22.08 -17.78
N VAL A 70 15.02 21.26 -18.83
CA VAL A 70 13.82 20.68 -19.43
C VAL A 70 13.14 19.69 -18.48
N LEU A 71 11.83 19.80 -18.33
CA LEU A 71 11.04 18.86 -17.53
C LEU A 71 10.98 17.51 -18.23
N SER A 72 10.96 16.45 -17.43
CA SER A 72 10.74 15.09 -17.91
C SER A 72 9.80 14.36 -16.96
N VAL A 73 9.39 13.17 -17.34
CA VAL A 73 8.74 12.23 -16.42
C VAL A 73 9.75 11.16 -16.02
N GLY A 74 9.75 10.76 -14.75
CA GLY A 74 10.71 9.77 -14.26
C GLY A 74 10.69 9.66 -12.74
N LEU A 75 11.30 8.59 -12.25
CA LEU A 75 11.53 8.37 -10.83
C LEU A 75 12.88 9.00 -10.42
N PRO A 76 13.05 9.41 -9.15
CA PRO A 76 14.36 9.71 -8.61
C PRO A 76 15.33 8.55 -8.86
N GLU A 77 16.61 8.82 -9.16
CA GLU A 77 17.61 7.75 -9.26
C GLU A 77 17.73 6.98 -7.94
N SER A 78 17.58 7.68 -6.81
CA SER A 78 17.46 7.07 -5.49
C SER A 78 16.22 6.20 -5.36
N SER A 79 15.17 6.38 -6.16
CA SER A 79 13.96 5.53 -6.15
C SER A 79 14.12 4.21 -6.90
N VAL A 80 15.26 3.97 -7.56
CA VAL A 80 15.63 2.61 -8.00
C VAL A 80 16.08 1.77 -6.79
N GLU A 81 16.46 2.41 -5.67
CA GLU A 81 16.83 1.77 -4.40
C GLU A 81 15.96 2.17 -3.18
N LEU A 82 15.10 3.20 -3.30
CA LEU A 82 14.28 3.80 -2.23
C LEU A 82 12.91 4.28 -2.76
N ILE A 83 12.14 3.41 -3.39
CA ILE A 83 10.72 3.38 -3.02
C ILE A 83 10.73 2.50 -1.75
N PRO A 84 10.49 3.01 -0.53
CA PRO A 84 10.15 2.13 0.57
C PRO A 84 8.98 1.31 0.04
N ASP A 85 9.21 0.02 -0.18
CA ASP A 85 8.37 -0.72 -1.09
C ASP A 85 6.94 -0.58 -0.58
N ARG A 86 6.10 0.18 -1.31
CA ARG A 86 4.71 0.38 -0.92
C ARG A 86 4.08 -0.99 -0.71
N TRP A 87 4.60 -2.00 -1.40
CA TRP A 87 4.30 -3.39 -1.17
C TRP A 87 4.64 -3.86 0.25
N SER A 88 5.90 -3.83 0.68
CA SER A 88 6.31 -4.24 2.04
C SER A 88 5.61 -3.47 3.14
N THR A 89 5.45 -2.15 3.00
CA THR A 89 4.67 -1.36 3.98
C THR A 89 3.20 -1.75 3.99
N ARG A 90 2.58 -1.98 2.82
CA ARG A 90 1.18 -2.45 2.75
C ARG A 90 1.02 -3.85 3.32
N PHE A 91 1.99 -4.73 3.05
CA PHE A 91 2.01 -6.09 3.58
C PHE A 91 2.11 -6.06 5.10
N GLU A 92 3.02 -5.26 5.66
CA GLU A 92 3.11 -5.05 7.10
C GLU A 92 1.78 -4.54 7.68
N LEU A 93 1.11 -3.58 7.03
CA LEU A 93 -0.19 -3.10 7.47
C LEU A 93 -1.29 -4.18 7.39
N ALA A 94 -1.26 -5.06 6.38
CA ALA A 94 -2.20 -6.19 6.28
C ALA A 94 -1.93 -7.23 7.38
N VAL A 95 -0.67 -7.57 7.62
CA VAL A 95 -0.25 -8.44 8.74
C VAL A 95 -0.64 -7.83 10.09
N GLU A 96 -0.47 -6.52 10.28
CA GLU A 96 -0.91 -5.83 11.48
C GLU A 96 -2.42 -5.95 11.67
N ARG A 97 -3.23 -5.72 10.63
CA ARG A 97 -4.69 -5.88 10.67
C ARG A 97 -5.11 -7.32 10.97
N LEU A 98 -4.44 -8.30 10.39
CA LEU A 98 -4.64 -9.71 10.70
C LEU A 98 -4.32 -10.02 12.17
N GLY A 99 -3.31 -9.38 12.75
CA GLY A 99 -2.91 -9.53 14.14
C GLY A 99 -3.80 -8.79 15.15
N GLN A 100 -4.64 -7.84 14.72
CA GLN A 100 -5.49 -7.06 15.62
C GLN A 100 -6.56 -7.91 16.31
N SER A 101 -7.03 -7.48 17.48
CA SER A 101 -8.15 -8.15 18.17
C SER A 101 -9.41 -8.23 17.30
N ALA A 102 -10.25 -9.26 17.51
CA ALA A 102 -11.52 -9.41 16.80
C ALA A 102 -12.42 -8.17 16.88
N ARG A 103 -12.35 -7.41 17.99
CA ARG A 103 -13.08 -6.14 18.16
C ARG A 103 -12.57 -5.06 17.22
N VAL A 104 -11.26 -4.95 17.05
CA VAL A 104 -10.63 -3.95 16.16
C VAL A 104 -10.86 -4.34 14.70
N GLN A 105 -10.70 -5.62 14.35
CA GLN A 105 -11.02 -6.17 13.02
C GLN A 105 -12.49 -5.87 12.64
N ARG A 106 -13.45 -6.11 13.54
CA ARG A 106 -14.86 -5.74 13.29
C ARG A 106 -15.05 -4.26 12.99
N LYS A 107 -14.42 -3.37 13.75
CA LYS A 107 -14.52 -1.91 13.52
C LYS A 107 -13.94 -1.52 12.17
N TYR A 108 -12.84 -2.13 11.76
CA TYR A 108 -12.21 -1.92 10.46
C TYR A 108 -13.16 -2.27 9.32
N LEU A 109 -13.68 -3.49 9.34
CA LEU A 109 -14.59 -4.02 8.31
C LEU A 109 -15.89 -3.23 8.22
N GLN A 110 -16.49 -2.88 9.37
CA GLN A 110 -17.71 -2.07 9.43
C GLN A 110 -17.51 -0.67 8.85
N ARG A 111 -16.35 -0.05 9.07
CA ARG A 111 -16.03 1.27 8.52
C ARG A 111 -15.97 1.25 7.00
N LEU A 112 -15.44 0.17 6.42
CA LEU A 112 -15.29 0.00 4.97
C LEU A 112 -16.52 -0.65 4.30
N ARG A 113 -17.45 -1.20 5.08
CA ARG A 113 -18.63 -1.93 4.60
C ARG A 113 -18.27 -3.16 3.76
N VAL A 114 -17.25 -3.89 4.19
CA VAL A 114 -16.73 -5.12 3.56
C VAL A 114 -16.86 -6.32 4.49
N GLY A 115 -16.79 -7.52 3.93
CA GLY A 115 -16.88 -8.79 4.66
C GLY A 115 -15.56 -9.18 5.35
N VAL A 116 -15.57 -10.24 6.17
CA VAL A 116 -14.36 -10.69 6.89
C VAL A 116 -13.30 -11.28 5.95
N ASP A 117 -13.74 -11.81 4.81
CA ASP A 117 -12.91 -12.23 3.68
C ASP A 117 -11.93 -11.14 3.23
N GLU A 118 -12.26 -9.86 3.38
CA GLU A 118 -11.35 -8.75 3.08
C GLU A 118 -10.01 -8.87 3.82
N LEU A 119 -9.99 -9.35 5.07
CA LEU A 119 -8.73 -9.53 5.80
C LEU A 119 -7.83 -10.59 5.16
N ALA A 120 -8.42 -11.61 4.56
CA ALA A 120 -7.68 -12.66 3.86
C ALA A 120 -7.24 -12.17 2.48
N LEU A 121 -8.13 -11.50 1.74
CA LEU A 121 -7.84 -10.93 0.41
C LEU A 121 -6.70 -9.89 0.48
N GLU A 122 -6.75 -8.98 1.45
CA GLU A 122 -5.68 -7.98 1.62
C GLU A 122 -4.31 -8.60 1.89
N PHE A 123 -4.26 -9.74 2.58
CA PHE A 123 -3.03 -10.46 2.84
C PHE A 123 -2.56 -11.22 1.59
N ASP A 124 -3.46 -11.99 0.96
CA ASP A 124 -3.17 -12.79 -0.25
C ASP A 124 -2.68 -11.90 -1.40
N ASP A 125 -3.36 -10.78 -1.66
CA ASP A 125 -2.99 -9.79 -2.68
C ASP A 125 -1.57 -9.24 -2.50
N LEU A 126 -1.05 -9.24 -1.27
CA LEU A 126 0.24 -8.67 -0.91
C LEU A 126 1.32 -9.73 -0.65
N PHE A 127 0.96 -11.00 -0.44
CA PHE A 127 1.92 -12.05 -0.13
C PHE A 127 2.62 -12.58 -1.40
N LEU A 128 3.58 -11.79 -1.89
CA LEU A 128 4.46 -12.16 -2.99
C LEU A 128 5.90 -12.24 -2.46
N PRO A 129 6.41 -13.44 -2.10
CA PRO A 129 7.74 -13.61 -1.49
C PRO A 129 8.86 -12.89 -2.26
N ASP A 130 8.84 -13.00 -3.59
CA ASP A 130 9.82 -12.37 -4.49
C ASP A 130 9.84 -10.84 -4.42
N ARG A 131 8.76 -10.21 -3.90
CA ARG A 131 8.67 -8.75 -3.72
C ARG A 131 8.95 -8.30 -2.29
N LEU A 132 8.72 -9.15 -1.30
CA LEU A 132 8.75 -8.76 0.11
C LEU A 132 10.14 -8.81 0.75
N SER A 133 11.15 -9.37 0.07
CA SER A 133 12.52 -9.52 0.60
C SER A 133 12.55 -10.10 2.02
N LEU A 134 11.67 -11.07 2.30
CA LEU A 134 11.53 -11.70 3.61
C LEU A 134 12.74 -12.58 3.93
N THR A 135 13.07 -12.72 5.21
CA THR A 135 13.93 -13.82 5.65
C THR A 135 13.20 -15.16 5.51
N ASN A 136 13.94 -16.27 5.47
CA ASN A 136 13.35 -17.62 5.39
C ASN A 136 12.32 -17.86 6.52
N ASP A 137 12.60 -17.37 7.73
CA ASP A 137 11.71 -17.54 8.89
C ASP A 137 10.43 -16.68 8.76
N GLN A 138 10.55 -15.44 8.25
CA GLN A 138 9.42 -14.57 7.98
C GLN A 138 8.54 -15.13 6.86
N GLU A 139 9.14 -15.64 5.79
CA GLU A 139 8.43 -16.26 4.68
C GLU A 139 7.68 -17.52 5.15
N GLU A 140 8.32 -18.41 5.90
CA GLU A 140 7.67 -19.60 6.43
C GLU A 140 6.50 -19.23 7.36
N THR A 141 6.67 -18.21 8.20
CA THR A 141 5.59 -17.70 9.05
C THR A 141 4.43 -17.13 8.22
N ALA A 142 4.71 -16.39 7.14
CA ALA A 142 3.68 -15.90 6.22
C ALA A 142 2.97 -17.05 5.49
N ARG A 143 3.70 -18.08 5.05
CA ARG A 143 3.12 -19.30 4.44
C ARG A 143 2.20 -20.06 5.40
N GLN A 144 2.45 -20.01 6.71
CA GLN A 144 1.56 -20.61 7.70
C GLN A 144 0.23 -19.86 7.81
N ILE A 145 0.25 -18.53 7.73
CA ILE A 145 -0.97 -17.70 7.68
C ILE A 145 -1.76 -18.03 6.41
N ASP A 146 -1.10 -18.00 5.26
CA ASP A 146 -1.67 -18.30 3.94
C ASP A 146 -2.38 -19.66 3.93
N ARG A 147 -1.68 -20.70 4.39
CA ARG A 147 -2.24 -22.06 4.48
C ARG A 147 -3.48 -22.11 5.37
N LEU A 148 -3.46 -21.45 6.53
CA LEU A 148 -4.60 -21.47 7.46
C LEU A 148 -5.81 -20.73 6.89
N LEU A 149 -5.61 -19.63 6.17
CA LEU A 149 -6.67 -18.92 5.46
C LEU A 149 -7.25 -19.77 4.32
N GLY A 150 -6.39 -20.46 3.56
CA GLY A 150 -6.80 -21.44 2.55
C GLY A 150 -7.62 -22.59 3.13
N GLU A 151 -7.17 -23.19 4.23
CA GLU A 151 -7.92 -24.24 4.94
C GLU A 151 -9.29 -23.75 5.44
N MET A 152 -9.38 -22.48 5.89
CA MET A 152 -10.65 -21.87 6.30
C MET A 152 -11.59 -21.62 5.11
N ASN A 153 -11.04 -21.35 3.92
CA ASN A 153 -11.79 -21.16 2.69
C ASN A 153 -12.33 -22.47 2.14
N ASP A 154 -11.51 -23.54 2.18
CA ASP A 154 -11.87 -24.86 1.67
C ASP A 154 -12.80 -25.63 2.63
N ALA A 155 -12.80 -25.28 3.92
CA ALA A 155 -13.71 -25.84 4.90
C ALA A 155 -15.17 -25.40 4.62
N PRO A 156 -16.18 -26.25 4.93
CA PRO A 156 -17.58 -25.84 4.86
C PRO A 156 -17.83 -24.51 5.57
N ASP A 157 -18.53 -23.59 4.90
CA ASP A 157 -18.89 -22.32 5.51
C ASP A 157 -19.92 -22.54 6.62
N THR A 158 -19.45 -22.38 7.85
CA THR A 158 -20.24 -22.44 9.08
C THR A 158 -20.39 -21.04 9.70
N GLY A 159 -20.07 -20.00 8.93
CA GLY A 159 -20.09 -18.60 9.35
C GLY A 159 -18.72 -18.05 9.72
N GLN A 160 -17.60 -18.74 9.41
CA GLN A 160 -16.26 -18.28 9.73
C GLN A 160 -15.87 -16.96 9.05
N TRP A 161 -16.52 -16.63 7.93
CA TRP A 161 -16.35 -15.39 7.17
C TRP A 161 -17.38 -14.30 7.53
N SER A 162 -18.19 -14.53 8.55
CA SER A 162 -19.11 -13.52 9.10
C SER A 162 -18.44 -12.67 10.18
N LEU A 163 -18.97 -11.46 10.45
CA LEU A 163 -18.48 -10.61 11.55
C LEU A 163 -18.50 -11.31 12.92
N THR A 164 -19.46 -12.22 13.14
CA THR A 164 -19.52 -13.09 14.33
C THR A 164 -18.47 -14.20 14.29
N GLY A 165 -18.14 -14.67 13.08
CA GLY A 165 -17.11 -15.65 12.78
C GLY A 165 -15.69 -15.22 13.18
N LEU A 166 -15.42 -13.93 13.37
CA LEU A 166 -14.13 -13.46 13.92
C LEU A 166 -13.80 -14.02 15.32
N SER A 167 -14.80 -14.57 16.02
CA SER A 167 -14.65 -15.30 17.29
C SER A 167 -14.28 -16.78 17.12
N ASP A 168 -14.24 -17.31 15.88
CA ASP A 168 -13.79 -18.66 15.57
C ASP A 168 -12.35 -18.87 16.09
N PRO A 169 -12.05 -20.01 16.72
CA PRO A 169 -10.70 -20.33 17.21
C PRO A 169 -9.61 -20.23 16.13
N ARG A 170 -9.93 -20.54 14.87
CA ARG A 170 -8.98 -20.44 13.75
C ARG A 170 -8.53 -19.00 13.52
N TRP A 171 -9.44 -18.03 13.61
CA TRP A 171 -9.09 -16.60 13.56
C TRP A 171 -8.19 -16.18 14.74
N ALA A 172 -8.29 -16.83 15.90
CA ALA A 172 -7.37 -16.57 17.01
C ALA A 172 -5.96 -17.09 16.70
N VAL A 173 -5.84 -18.23 16.03
CA VAL A 173 -4.56 -18.75 15.55
C VAL A 173 -3.96 -17.83 14.49
N VAL A 174 -4.74 -17.41 13.48
CA VAL A 174 -4.32 -16.42 12.46
C VAL A 174 -3.76 -15.16 13.13
N ARG A 175 -4.49 -14.57 14.09
CA ARG A 175 -4.05 -13.39 14.85
C ARG A 175 -2.72 -13.62 15.55
N SER A 176 -2.55 -14.77 16.20
CA SER A 176 -1.33 -15.08 16.94
C SER A 176 -0.12 -15.19 16.02
N ILE A 177 -0.25 -15.85 14.87
CA ILE A 177 0.84 -16.01 13.90
C ILE A 177 1.16 -14.65 13.26
N ALA A 178 0.14 -13.87 12.89
CA ALA A 178 0.30 -12.54 12.33
C ALA A 178 1.01 -11.57 13.29
N GLN A 179 0.74 -11.63 14.60
CA GLN A 179 1.46 -10.85 15.61
C GLN A 179 2.95 -11.24 15.68
N SER A 180 3.26 -12.54 15.65
CA SER A 180 4.65 -13.02 15.62
C SER A 180 5.39 -12.55 14.36
N LEU A 181 4.73 -12.63 13.20
CA LEU A 181 5.29 -12.13 11.94
C LEU A 181 5.54 -10.62 12.01
N LEU A 182 4.56 -9.84 12.49
CA LEU A 182 4.69 -8.38 12.62
C LEU A 182 5.88 -7.97 13.50
N LEU A 183 6.07 -8.67 14.63
CA LEU A 183 7.21 -8.43 15.50
C LEU A 183 8.54 -8.71 14.79
N SER A 184 8.61 -9.79 14.00
CA SER A 184 9.79 -10.12 13.22
C SER A 184 10.06 -9.10 12.11
N LEU A 185 9.03 -8.65 11.40
CA LEU A 185 9.13 -7.65 10.33
C LEU A 185 9.68 -6.31 10.87
N ARG A 186 9.26 -5.92 12.07
CA ARG A 186 9.67 -4.64 12.72
C ARG A 186 11.00 -4.70 13.46
N ALA A 187 11.57 -5.90 13.62
CA ALA A 187 12.86 -6.10 14.30
C ALA A 187 14.06 -6.08 13.34
N GLY A 188 13.80 -6.07 12.02
CA GLY A 188 14.81 -6.01 10.96
C GLY A 188 15.25 -4.60 10.61
#